data_AF-B4GBG9-F1
#
_entry.id   AF-B4GBG9-F1
#
_cell.length_a   1.000
_cell.length_b   1.000
_cell.length_c   1.000
_cell.angle_alpha   90.00
_cell.angle_beta   90.00
_cell.angle_gamma   90.00
#
_symmetry.space_group_name_H-M   'P 1'
#
loop_
_entity.id
_entity.type
_entity.pdbx_description
1 polymer ?
#
loop_
_entity_poly.entity_id
_entity_poly.type
_entity_poly.pdbx_seq_one_letter_code
_entity_poly.pdbx_strand_id
1 'polypeptide(L)'
;MGYSFQETQLPLPANVTDLNGTLIFSQVSNDQRGQYTCFASNSQGQISATVSISVVVAPKFSVPPEGPIEVTESGTAVIHCQAIGEPKPTIQWDKDLAYLNENNTDGDRFTLLENGTLEIRNVQAEDEGRYGCTIGSSAGLKRADVLLVVKSAKSASNSIVTRIIIVIICLAFLYFVLVLGLKVWYRYRRHLGKVQLEDATHAPTCDGHEHAEHEPCLTEANNSSKNLKSKLRESTILEQESQVADDIV
;
A
#
# COMPACT_ATOMS: atom_id res chain seq x y z
N MET A 1 71.93 -25.89 -14.82
CA MET A 1 71.14 -25.32 -13.71
C MET A 1 69.80 -26.03 -13.74
N GLY A 2 69.33 -26.54 -12.60
CA GLY A 2 68.06 -27.26 -12.50
C GLY A 2 67.01 -26.41 -11.81
N TYR A 3 65.77 -26.51 -12.27
CA TYR A 3 64.58 -25.92 -11.66
C TYR A 3 63.57 -27.02 -11.39
N SER A 4 62.93 -27.01 -10.23
CA SER A 4 61.87 -27.96 -9.90
C SER A 4 60.90 -27.36 -8.90
N PHE A 5 59.60 -27.52 -9.14
CA PHE A 5 58.55 -27.24 -8.18
C PHE A 5 58.22 -28.44 -7.31
N GLN A 6 57.90 -28.17 -6.05
CA GLN A 6 57.32 -29.14 -5.14
C GLN A 6 56.18 -28.46 -4.35
N GLU A 7 55.12 -29.19 -4.05
CA GLU A 7 54.16 -28.78 -3.03
C GLU A 7 54.81 -29.03 -1.66
N THR A 8 54.59 -28.15 -0.69
CA THR A 8 55.35 -28.20 0.57
C THR A 8 55.13 -29.56 1.26
N GLN A 9 56.16 -30.42 1.26
CA GLN A 9 56.15 -31.82 1.75
C GLN A 9 55.37 -32.86 0.92
N LEU A 10 54.94 -32.56 -0.32
CA LEU A 10 54.17 -33.49 -1.19
C LEU A 10 54.59 -33.40 -2.68
N PRO A 11 54.45 -34.49 -3.47
CA PRO A 11 54.58 -34.41 -4.93
C PRO A 11 53.47 -33.54 -5.53
N LEU A 12 53.71 -32.93 -6.70
CA LEU A 12 52.70 -32.10 -7.38
C LEU A 12 51.42 -32.92 -7.66
N PRO A 13 50.22 -32.33 -7.45
CA PRO A 13 48.96 -32.97 -7.80
C PRO A 13 48.88 -33.30 -9.31
N ALA A 14 48.13 -34.33 -9.69
CA ALA A 14 48.05 -34.80 -11.09
C ALA A 14 47.62 -33.72 -12.11
N ASN A 15 46.87 -32.70 -11.67
CA ASN A 15 46.38 -31.61 -12.53
C ASN A 15 47.33 -30.40 -12.58
N VAL A 16 48.50 -30.50 -11.93
CA VAL A 16 49.51 -29.45 -11.82
C VAL A 16 50.81 -29.97 -12.43
N THR A 17 51.33 -29.26 -13.41
CA THR A 17 52.57 -29.63 -14.12
C THR A 17 53.63 -28.56 -13.97
N ASP A 18 54.88 -28.96 -13.74
CA ASP A 18 56.04 -28.09 -13.81
C ASP A 18 56.66 -28.18 -15.21
N LEU A 19 56.71 -27.04 -15.91
CA LEU A 19 57.38 -26.88 -17.19
C LEU A 19 58.57 -25.93 -17.04
N ASN A 20 59.73 -26.47 -16.66
CA ASN A 20 61.00 -25.75 -16.56
C ASN A 20 60.93 -24.50 -15.68
N GLY A 21 60.40 -24.64 -14.46
CA GLY A 21 60.24 -23.50 -13.56
C GLY A 21 58.97 -22.67 -13.82
N THR A 22 58.02 -23.21 -14.59
CA THR A 22 56.67 -22.66 -14.76
C THR A 22 55.64 -23.64 -14.21
N LEU A 23 54.89 -23.24 -13.19
CA LEU A 23 53.83 -24.04 -12.61
C LEU A 23 52.51 -23.82 -13.37
N ILE A 24 51.98 -24.87 -14.00
CA ILE A 24 50.77 -24.81 -14.84
C ILE A 24 49.67 -25.64 -14.18
N PHE A 25 48.52 -25.00 -13.96
CA PHE A 25 47.30 -25.63 -13.45
C PHE A 25 46.37 -25.88 -14.63
N SER A 26 46.15 -27.15 -14.97
CA SER A 26 45.26 -27.52 -16.09
C SER A 26 43.77 -27.36 -15.72
N GLN A 27 43.43 -27.59 -14.46
CA GLN A 27 42.11 -27.35 -13.88
C GLN A 27 42.29 -26.84 -12.46
N VAL A 28 41.69 -25.69 -12.16
CA VAL A 28 41.76 -25.08 -10.83
C VAL A 28 40.53 -25.48 -10.03
N SER A 29 40.74 -26.18 -8.93
CA SER A 29 39.74 -26.54 -7.92
C SER A 29 40.28 -26.26 -6.53
N ASN A 30 39.44 -26.32 -5.50
CA ASN A 30 39.87 -26.08 -4.12
C ASN A 30 41.06 -26.97 -3.68
N ASP A 31 41.23 -28.14 -4.29
CA ASP A 31 42.30 -29.08 -3.98
C ASP A 31 43.70 -28.56 -4.39
N GLN A 32 43.77 -27.56 -5.28
CA GLN A 32 45.04 -26.94 -5.67
C GLN A 32 45.42 -25.74 -4.77
N ARG A 33 44.60 -25.40 -3.77
CA ARG A 33 44.97 -24.40 -2.76
C ARG A 33 46.13 -24.91 -1.93
N GLY A 34 47.19 -24.11 -1.79
CA GLY A 34 48.36 -24.55 -1.02
C GLY A 34 49.58 -23.65 -1.20
N GLN A 35 50.68 -24.08 -0.61
CA GLN A 35 51.98 -23.44 -0.76
C GLN A 35 52.87 -24.28 -1.67
N TYR A 36 53.32 -23.65 -2.76
CA TYR A 36 54.16 -24.25 -3.77
C TYR A 36 55.55 -23.61 -3.69
N THR A 37 56.58 -24.44 -3.63
CA THR A 37 57.97 -23.98 -3.53
C THR A 37 58.72 -24.35 -4.79
N CYS A 38 59.30 -23.32 -5.43
CA CYS A 38 60.25 -23.51 -6.51
C CYS A 38 61.65 -23.62 -5.94
N PHE A 39 62.39 -24.65 -6.33
CA PHE A 39 63.80 -24.82 -6.00
C PHE A 39 64.65 -24.60 -7.25
N ALA A 40 65.69 -23.77 -7.11
CA ALA A 40 66.71 -23.57 -8.15
C ALA A 40 68.07 -24.01 -7.61
N SER A 41 68.75 -24.88 -8.35
CA SER A 41 70.04 -25.44 -7.93
C SER A 41 71.12 -25.42 -9.02
N ASN A 42 72.36 -25.22 -8.58
CA ASN A 42 73.58 -25.33 -9.39
C ASN A 42 74.69 -26.01 -8.57
N SER A 43 75.92 -26.09 -9.12
CA SER A 43 77.05 -26.73 -8.43
C SER A 43 77.48 -26.02 -7.13
N GLN A 44 77.06 -24.77 -6.92
CA GLN A 44 77.47 -23.93 -5.80
C GLN A 44 76.42 -23.86 -4.69
N GLY A 45 75.19 -24.30 -4.93
CA GLY A 45 74.13 -24.27 -3.92
C GLY A 45 72.71 -24.38 -4.48
N GLN A 46 71.76 -24.24 -3.58
CA GLN A 46 70.32 -24.27 -3.84
C GLN A 46 69.65 -23.08 -3.16
N ILE A 47 68.71 -22.47 -3.86
CA ILE A 47 67.81 -21.43 -3.34
C ILE A 47 66.36 -21.86 -3.57
N SER A 48 65.44 -21.28 -2.80
CA SER A 48 64.01 -21.59 -2.93
C SER A 48 63.15 -20.34 -2.79
N ALA A 49 62.00 -20.34 -3.47
CA ALA A 49 60.96 -19.32 -3.32
C ALA A 49 59.59 -20.00 -3.18
N THR A 50 58.79 -19.55 -2.21
CA THR A 50 57.48 -20.13 -1.91
C THR A 50 56.37 -19.15 -2.31
N VAL A 51 55.32 -19.66 -2.96
CA VAL A 51 54.12 -18.92 -3.33
C VAL A 51 52.89 -19.61 -2.72
N SER A 52 51.98 -18.80 -2.18
CA SER A 52 50.68 -19.28 -1.70
C SER A 52 49.64 -19.11 -2.81
N ILE A 53 49.04 -20.21 -3.23
CA ILE A 53 47.95 -20.23 -4.21
C ILE A 53 46.64 -20.33 -3.46
N SER A 54 45.76 -19.36 -3.66
CA SER A 54 44.38 -19.39 -3.19
C SER A 54 43.43 -19.55 -4.36
N VAL A 55 42.38 -20.32 -4.15
CA VAL A 55 41.29 -20.49 -5.12
C VAL A 55 40.12 -19.64 -4.65
N VAL A 56 39.58 -18.87 -5.60
CA VAL A 56 38.44 -17.98 -5.38
C VAL A 56 37.24 -18.47 -6.20
N VAL A 57 36.06 -18.37 -5.61
CA VAL A 57 34.77 -18.75 -6.20
C VAL A 57 33.92 -17.49 -6.26
N ALA A 58 33.53 -17.11 -7.48
CA ALA A 58 32.67 -15.96 -7.72
C ALA A 58 31.37 -16.04 -6.89
N PRO A 59 30.89 -14.90 -6.35
CA PRO A 59 29.66 -14.87 -5.57
C PRO A 59 28.46 -15.40 -6.35
N LYS A 60 27.61 -16.17 -5.67
CA LYS A 60 26.33 -16.64 -6.17
C LYS A 60 25.27 -16.46 -5.09
N PHE A 61 24.05 -16.12 -5.50
CA PHE A 61 22.91 -16.12 -4.59
C PHE A 61 22.61 -17.56 -4.18
N SER A 62 22.63 -17.84 -2.88
CA SER A 62 22.04 -19.05 -2.32
C SER A 62 20.54 -18.88 -2.12
N VAL A 63 20.10 -17.68 -1.74
CA VAL A 63 18.69 -17.27 -1.68
C VAL A 63 18.61 -15.86 -2.27
N PRO A 64 18.19 -15.68 -3.53
CA PRO A 64 18.00 -14.37 -4.10
C PRO A 64 16.73 -13.69 -3.52
N PRO A 65 16.62 -12.37 -3.63
CA PRO A 65 15.34 -11.70 -3.46
C PRO A 65 14.38 -12.13 -4.59
N GLU A 66 13.15 -12.53 -4.24
CA GLU A 66 12.17 -13.07 -5.20
C GLU A 66 10.79 -12.40 -5.09
N GLY A 67 10.14 -12.26 -6.24
CA GLY A 67 8.76 -11.78 -6.38
C GLY A 67 8.59 -10.27 -6.20
N PRO A 68 7.36 -9.75 -6.28
CA PRO A 68 6.96 -8.56 -5.57
C PRO A 68 6.64 -8.92 -4.11
N ILE A 69 7.16 -8.15 -3.16
CA ILE A 69 6.86 -8.32 -1.74
C ILE A 69 5.74 -7.35 -1.41
N GLU A 70 4.57 -7.87 -1.04
CA GLU A 70 3.46 -7.04 -0.58
C GLU A 70 3.39 -7.04 0.94
N VAL A 71 3.34 -5.86 1.55
CA VAL A 71 3.24 -5.71 3.01
C VAL A 71 2.23 -4.63 3.35
N THR A 72 1.47 -4.83 4.42
CA THR A 72 0.56 -3.79 4.92
C THR A 72 1.34 -2.72 5.69
N GLU A 73 0.90 -1.46 5.62
CA GLU A 73 1.40 -0.37 6.48
C GLU A 73 1.45 -0.79 7.96
N SER A 74 2.48 -0.30 8.66
CA SER A 74 2.86 -0.70 10.02
C SER A 74 3.26 -2.17 10.19
N GLY A 75 3.26 -2.97 9.12
CA GLY A 75 3.75 -4.35 9.10
C GLY A 75 5.27 -4.44 9.13
N THR A 76 5.78 -5.65 8.89
CA THR A 76 7.23 -5.92 8.75
C THR A 76 7.48 -6.61 7.41
N ALA A 77 8.35 -6.03 6.60
CA ALA A 77 8.81 -6.63 5.35
C ALA A 77 10.13 -7.36 5.59
N VAL A 78 10.27 -8.56 5.01
CA VAL A 78 11.49 -9.36 5.07
C VAL A 78 11.92 -9.68 3.65
N ILE A 79 13.07 -9.15 3.25
CA ILE A 79 13.61 -9.29 1.91
C ILE A 79 14.87 -10.15 1.97
N HIS A 80 14.75 -11.40 1.51
CA HIS A 80 15.87 -12.32 1.54
C HIS A 80 16.96 -11.93 0.54
N CYS A 81 18.20 -12.00 1.00
CA CYS A 81 19.35 -12.01 0.13
C CYS A 81 20.50 -12.72 0.84
N GLN A 82 20.81 -13.92 0.38
CA GLN A 82 21.89 -14.73 0.92
C GLN A 82 22.82 -15.13 -0.21
N ALA A 83 24.12 -15.15 0.07
CA ALA A 83 25.15 -15.43 -0.91
C ALA A 83 26.20 -16.41 -0.40
N ILE A 84 26.74 -17.18 -1.33
CA ILE A 84 27.89 -18.05 -1.14
C ILE A 84 28.99 -17.63 -2.11
N GLY A 85 30.24 -17.87 -1.72
CA GLY A 85 31.42 -17.52 -2.50
C GLY A 85 32.66 -17.66 -1.64
N GLU A 86 33.83 -17.68 -2.29
CA GLU A 86 35.12 -17.74 -1.63
C GLU A 86 36.01 -16.66 -2.24
N PRO A 87 36.42 -15.62 -1.50
CA PRO A 87 36.10 -15.33 -0.11
C PRO A 87 34.60 -15.09 0.14
N LYS A 88 34.16 -15.22 1.40
CA LYS A 88 32.77 -14.99 1.81
C LYS A 88 32.27 -13.64 1.24
N PRO A 89 31.17 -13.62 0.45
CA PRO A 89 30.68 -12.38 -0.14
C PRO A 89 30.17 -11.39 0.89
N THR A 90 30.39 -10.11 0.65
CA THR A 90 29.68 -9.01 1.32
C THR A 90 28.35 -8.76 0.62
N ILE A 91 27.39 -8.21 1.36
CA ILE A 91 26.03 -7.95 0.88
C ILE A 91 25.73 -6.47 1.13
N GLN A 92 25.26 -5.79 0.09
CA GLN A 92 24.95 -4.37 0.11
C GLN A 92 23.57 -4.13 -0.46
N TRP A 93 22.78 -3.35 0.27
CA TRP A 93 21.42 -3.00 -0.10
C TRP A 93 21.29 -1.54 -0.54
N ASP A 94 20.42 -1.32 -1.51
CA ASP A 94 19.96 -0.01 -1.93
C ASP A 94 18.45 -0.01 -2.12
N LYS A 95 17.85 1.16 -1.95
CA LYS A 95 16.48 1.44 -2.36
C LYS A 95 16.54 2.43 -3.51
N ASP A 96 15.97 2.06 -4.65
CA ASP A 96 15.93 2.88 -5.86
C ASP A 96 17.32 3.41 -6.26
N LEU A 97 18.35 2.56 -6.15
CA LEU A 97 19.77 2.86 -6.41
C LEU A 97 20.45 3.78 -5.39
N ALA A 98 19.75 4.20 -4.32
CA ALA A 98 20.34 4.90 -3.19
C ALA A 98 20.70 3.89 -2.08
N TYR A 99 21.99 3.82 -1.74
CA TYR A 99 22.46 2.90 -0.70
C TYR A 99 21.76 3.13 0.64
N LEU A 100 21.36 2.04 1.27
CA LEU A 100 20.87 2.06 2.64
C LEU A 100 22.08 2.19 3.57
N ASN A 101 22.11 3.28 4.32
CA ASN A 101 23.12 3.56 5.34
C ASN A 101 22.44 4.20 6.55
N GLU A 102 23.15 4.33 7.67
CA GLU A 102 22.64 4.89 8.92
C GLU A 102 22.00 6.29 8.75
N ASN A 103 22.39 7.05 7.73
CA ASN A 103 21.85 8.39 7.46
C ASN A 103 20.54 8.37 6.67
N ASN A 104 20.22 7.29 5.95
CA ASN A 104 19.05 7.14 5.09
C ASN A 104 18.08 6.04 5.57
N THR A 105 18.43 5.29 6.61
CA THR A 105 17.53 4.37 7.29
C THR A 105 16.90 5.08 8.48
N ASP A 106 15.63 5.42 8.37
CA ASP A 106 14.86 6.06 9.42
C ASP A 106 14.77 5.16 10.66
N GLY A 107 15.56 5.50 11.69
CA GLY A 107 15.52 5.02 13.08
C GLY A 107 15.24 3.53 13.31
N ASP A 108 16.28 2.69 13.39
CA ASP A 108 16.25 1.25 13.78
C ASP A 108 15.23 0.35 13.03
N ARG A 109 14.42 0.89 12.09
CA ARG A 109 13.41 0.13 11.35
C ARG A 109 14.03 -0.83 10.35
N PHE A 110 15.15 -0.42 9.75
CA PHE A 110 15.91 -1.22 8.80
C PHE A 110 16.98 -2.00 9.55
N THR A 111 16.85 -3.31 9.57
CA THR A 111 17.81 -4.21 10.21
C THR A 111 18.39 -5.15 9.16
N LEU A 112 19.71 -5.16 9.01
CA LEU A 112 20.42 -6.16 8.21
C LEU A 112 20.77 -7.36 9.08
N LEU A 113 20.20 -8.52 8.78
CA LEU A 113 20.49 -9.76 9.49
C LEU A 113 21.86 -10.32 9.07
N GLU A 114 22.46 -11.17 9.92
CA GLU A 114 23.79 -11.78 9.66
C GLU A 114 23.84 -12.61 8.37
N ASN A 115 22.70 -13.14 7.92
CA ASN A 115 22.59 -13.89 6.68
C ASN A 115 22.47 -13.00 5.42
N GLY A 116 22.36 -11.67 5.57
CA GLY A 116 22.18 -10.69 4.49
C GLY A 116 20.75 -10.28 4.19
N THR A 117 19.77 -10.88 4.86
CA THR A 117 18.35 -10.52 4.72
C THR A 117 18.09 -9.13 5.30
N LEU A 118 17.36 -8.31 4.56
CA LEU A 118 16.92 -7.00 5.00
C LEU A 118 15.53 -7.12 5.65
N GLU A 119 15.42 -6.70 6.91
CA GLU A 119 14.16 -6.58 7.63
C GLU A 119 13.79 -5.10 7.77
N ILE A 120 12.56 -4.74 7.40
CA ILE A 120 12.02 -3.38 7.51
C ILE A 120 10.79 -3.44 8.41
N ARG A 121 10.91 -2.89 9.62
CA ARG A 121 9.81 -2.82 10.60
C ARG A 121 9.01 -1.54 10.45
N ASN A 122 7.76 -1.58 10.92
CA ASN A 122 6.83 -0.46 10.86
C ASN A 122 6.83 0.19 9.47
N VAL A 123 6.54 -0.62 8.45
CA VAL A 123 6.63 -0.21 7.04
C VAL A 123 5.70 0.97 6.79
N GLN A 124 6.21 2.02 6.14
CA GLN A 124 5.50 3.22 5.77
C GLN A 124 5.24 3.25 4.26
N ALA A 125 4.31 4.09 3.79
CA ALA A 125 4.00 4.20 2.36
C ALA A 125 5.23 4.64 1.54
N GLU A 126 6.10 5.45 2.14
CA GLU A 126 7.34 5.96 1.55
C GLU A 126 8.42 4.87 1.43
N ASP A 127 8.28 3.73 2.10
CA ASP A 127 9.19 2.59 1.95
C ASP A 127 8.92 1.80 0.66
N GLU A 128 7.78 2.02 -0.02
CA GLU A 128 7.51 1.42 -1.33
C GLU A 128 8.62 1.80 -2.33
N GLY A 129 9.09 0.82 -3.11
CA GLY A 129 10.17 1.03 -4.08
C GLY A 129 10.90 -0.25 -4.49
N ARG A 130 11.91 -0.09 -5.34
CA ARG A 130 12.75 -1.20 -5.82
C ARG A 130 13.96 -1.36 -4.91
N TYR A 131 14.07 -2.50 -4.25
CA TYR A 131 15.21 -2.84 -3.41
C TYR A 131 16.20 -3.70 -4.19
N GLY A 132 17.45 -3.26 -4.22
CA GLY A 132 18.55 -3.95 -4.85
C GLY A 132 19.45 -4.63 -3.85
N CYS A 133 19.69 -5.93 -4.03
CA CYS A 133 20.73 -6.64 -3.31
C CYS A 133 21.94 -6.86 -4.22
N THR A 134 23.08 -6.31 -3.83
CA THR A 134 24.36 -6.50 -4.49
C THR A 134 25.28 -7.35 -3.63
N ILE A 135 25.77 -8.46 -4.17
CA ILE A 135 26.69 -9.39 -3.50
C ILE A 135 28.07 -9.31 -4.15
N GLY A 136 29.13 -9.22 -3.34
CA GLY A 136 30.47 -8.89 -3.83
C GLY A 136 31.61 -9.61 -3.11
N SER A 137 32.66 -9.95 -3.86
CA SER A 137 33.95 -10.39 -3.32
C SER A 137 35.07 -10.02 -4.30
N SER A 138 36.32 -10.37 -3.99
CA SER A 138 37.45 -10.21 -4.92
C SER A 138 37.27 -11.00 -6.23
N ALA A 139 36.39 -12.01 -6.27
CA ALA A 139 36.11 -12.81 -7.45
C ALA A 139 34.99 -12.23 -8.35
N GLY A 140 34.33 -11.15 -7.94
CA GLY A 140 33.32 -10.46 -8.75
C GLY A 140 32.10 -9.98 -7.97
N LEU A 141 31.12 -9.48 -8.72
CA LEU A 141 29.88 -8.88 -8.23
C LEU A 141 28.67 -9.50 -8.93
N LYS A 142 27.55 -9.61 -8.20
CA LYS A 142 26.23 -9.97 -8.73
C LYS A 142 25.16 -9.10 -8.08
N ARG A 143 24.06 -8.86 -8.79
CA ARG A 143 22.93 -8.07 -8.31
C ARG A 143 21.61 -8.77 -8.62
N ALA A 144 20.66 -8.63 -7.72
CA ALA A 144 19.26 -8.99 -7.91
C ALA A 144 18.37 -7.90 -7.31
N ASP A 145 17.21 -7.66 -7.91
CA ASP A 145 16.30 -6.58 -7.54
C ASP A 145 14.90 -7.13 -7.26
N VAL A 146 14.19 -6.52 -6.32
CA VAL A 146 12.83 -6.87 -5.90
C VAL A 146 11.99 -5.61 -5.70
N LEU A 147 10.70 -5.69 -6.00
CA LEU A 147 9.76 -4.60 -5.76
C LEU A 147 9.07 -4.83 -4.41
N LEU A 148 9.19 -3.87 -3.49
CA LEU A 148 8.35 -3.80 -2.29
C LEU A 148 7.11 -2.97 -2.62
N VAL A 149 5.93 -3.48 -2.32
CA VAL A 149 4.62 -2.83 -2.50
C VAL A 149 3.94 -2.70 -1.15
N VAL A 150 3.51 -1.49 -0.80
CA VAL A 150 2.89 -1.20 0.49
C VAL A 150 1.38 -1.09 0.33
N LYS A 151 0.64 -1.94 1.05
CA LYS A 151 -0.81 -1.91 1.10
C LYS A 151 -1.26 -1.06 2.28
N SER A 152 -2.22 -0.16 2.06
CA SER A 152 -2.83 0.56 3.17
C SER A 152 -3.51 -0.42 4.12
N ALA A 153 -3.36 -0.18 5.43
CA ALA A 153 -4.14 -0.92 6.41
C ALA A 153 -5.61 -0.64 6.14
N LYS A 154 -6.44 -1.67 5.97
CA LYS A 154 -7.90 -1.50 6.00
C LYS A 154 -8.26 -0.95 7.37
N SER A 155 -8.34 0.36 7.49
CA SER A 155 -8.86 1.01 8.66
C SER A 155 -10.29 0.52 8.80
N ALA A 156 -10.54 -0.32 9.81
CA ALA A 156 -11.87 -0.58 10.29
C ALA A 156 -12.38 0.74 10.89
N SER A 157 -12.78 1.67 10.02
CA SER A 157 -13.50 2.88 10.37
C SER A 157 -14.94 2.51 10.73
N ASN A 158 -15.06 1.67 11.75
CA ASN A 158 -16.23 1.50 12.60
C ASN A 158 -15.96 2.26 13.90
N SER A 159 -15.43 3.49 13.78
CA SER A 159 -15.07 4.29 14.94
C SER A 159 -16.30 4.49 15.81
N ILE A 160 -16.19 4.17 17.10
CA ILE A 160 -17.21 4.49 18.10
C ILE A 160 -17.57 5.98 18.02
N VAL A 161 -16.62 6.82 17.62
CA VAL A 161 -16.79 8.26 17.39
C VAL A 161 -17.81 8.55 16.28
N THR A 162 -17.77 7.85 15.14
CA THR A 162 -18.78 8.05 14.08
C THR A 162 -20.16 7.59 14.52
N ARG A 163 -20.25 6.51 15.32
CA ARG A 163 -21.53 6.07 15.91
C ARG A 163 -22.09 7.09 16.90
N ILE A 164 -21.25 7.66 17.76
CA ILE A 164 -21.66 8.69 18.73
C ILE A 164 -22.15 9.95 18.00
N ILE A 165 -21.43 10.41 16.97
CA ILE A 165 -21.83 11.59 16.19
C ILE A 165 -23.21 11.40 15.56
N ILE A 166 -23.47 10.24 14.95
CA ILE A 166 -24.77 9.92 14.35
C ILE A 166 -25.88 9.97 15.41
N VAL A 167 -25.68 9.37 16.58
CA VAL A 167 -26.66 9.38 17.68
C VAL A 167 -26.95 10.80 18.14
N ILE A 168 -25.93 11.64 18.30
CA ILE A 168 -26.09 13.05 18.70
C ILE A 168 -26.92 13.82 17.65
N ILE A 169 -26.61 13.65 16.37
CA ILE A 169 -27.36 14.31 15.27
C ILE A 169 -28.82 13.86 15.28
N CYS A 170 -29.10 12.56 15.44
CA CYS A 170 -30.46 12.03 15.52
C CYS A 170 -31.24 12.61 16.71
N LEU A 171 -30.63 12.67 17.90
CA LEU A 171 -31.28 13.23 19.09
C LEU A 171 -31.58 14.72 18.93
N ALA A 172 -30.65 15.48 18.36
CA ALA A 172 -30.86 16.91 18.08
C ALA A 172 -31.99 17.14 17.07
N PHE A 173 -32.07 16.30 16.03
CA PHE A 173 -33.14 16.37 15.04
C PHE A 173 -34.51 16.03 15.66
N LEU A 174 -34.60 14.96 16.44
CA LEU A 174 -35.82 14.58 17.14
C LEU A 174 -36.28 15.68 18.09
N TYR A 175 -35.36 16.28 18.85
CA TYR A 175 -35.65 17.41 19.72
C TYR A 175 -36.20 18.60 18.91
N PHE A 176 -35.59 18.93 17.77
CA PHE A 176 -36.05 20.02 16.92
C PHE A 176 -37.46 19.76 16.37
N VAL A 177 -37.73 18.55 15.88
CA VAL A 177 -39.06 18.14 15.40
C VAL A 177 -40.09 18.22 16.53
N LEU A 178 -39.76 17.78 17.75
CA LEU A 178 -40.63 17.88 18.91
C LEU A 178 -40.93 19.34 19.27
N VAL A 179 -39.92 20.21 19.31
CA VAL A 179 -40.11 21.64 19.62
C VAL A 179 -40.95 22.34 18.55
N LEU A 180 -40.70 22.05 17.27
CA LEU A 180 -41.53 22.57 16.18
C LEU A 180 -42.96 22.04 16.28
N GLY A 181 -43.14 20.74 16.50
CA GLY A 181 -44.45 20.11 16.70
C GLY A 181 -45.22 20.74 17.86
N LEU A 182 -44.58 20.94 19.01
CA LEU A 182 -45.17 21.62 20.17
C LEU A 182 -45.53 23.08 19.87
N LYS A 183 -44.69 23.81 19.13
CA LYS A 183 -45.00 25.19 18.70
C LYS A 183 -46.20 25.23 17.76
N VAL A 184 -46.27 24.33 16.78
CA VAL A 184 -47.40 24.21 15.86
C VAL A 184 -48.67 23.85 16.63
N TRP A 185 -48.60 22.88 17.53
CA TRP A 185 -49.71 22.46 18.38
C TRP A 185 -50.19 23.60 19.30
N TYR A 186 -49.27 24.34 19.93
CA TYR A 186 -49.61 25.47 20.78
C TYR A 186 -50.29 26.59 19.97
N ARG A 187 -49.82 26.85 18.74
CA ARG A 187 -50.48 27.78 17.81
C ARG A 187 -51.88 27.29 17.42
N TYR A 188 -52.01 26.03 17.06
CA TYR A 188 -53.30 25.41 16.70
C TYR A 188 -54.31 25.50 17.86
N ARG A 189 -53.90 25.12 19.07
CA ARG A 189 -54.73 25.18 20.26
C ARG A 189 -55.10 26.61 20.65
N ARG A 190 -54.18 27.58 20.52
CA ARG A 190 -54.47 29.00 20.73
C ARG A 190 -55.49 29.53 19.71
N HIS A 191 -55.46 29.03 18.47
CA HIS A 191 -56.49 29.34 17.48
C HIS A 191 -57.85 28.74 17.86
N LEU A 192 -57.91 27.48 18.30
CA LEU A 192 -59.17 26.89 18.81
C LEU A 192 -59.73 27.66 20.01
N GLY A 193 -58.88 28.09 20.95
CA GLY A 193 -59.31 28.90 22.09
C GLY A 193 -59.86 30.28 21.72
N LYS A 194 -59.54 30.81 20.53
CA LYS A 194 -60.15 32.03 20.00
C LYS A 194 -61.50 31.77 19.34
N VAL A 195 -61.68 30.64 18.66
CA VAL A 195 -62.96 30.25 18.04
C VAL A 195 -64.04 30.03 19.12
N GLN A 196 -63.67 29.48 20.27
CA GLN A 196 -64.61 29.24 21.38
C GLN A 196 -65.06 30.50 22.14
N LEU A 197 -64.37 31.65 21.99
CA LEU A 197 -64.77 32.91 22.64
C LEU A 197 -65.78 33.71 21.79
N GLU A 198 -65.89 33.43 20.49
CA GLU A 198 -66.83 34.09 19.58
C GLU A 198 -68.24 33.45 19.59
N ASP A 199 -68.34 32.17 19.97
CA ASP A 199 -69.61 31.44 20.15
C ASP A 199 -70.29 31.69 21.51
N ALA A 200 -69.68 32.46 22.42
CA ALA A 200 -70.25 32.76 23.74
C ALA A 200 -71.03 34.10 23.80
N THR A 201 -71.11 34.85 22.69
CA THR A 201 -71.73 36.18 22.63
C THR A 201 -72.76 36.34 21.51
N HIS A 202 -73.60 35.35 21.22
CA HIS A 202 -74.86 35.61 20.48
C HIS A 202 -75.97 34.66 20.94
N ALA A 203 -76.69 35.06 21.99
CA ALA A 203 -78.01 34.51 22.29
C ALA A 203 -79.04 35.21 21.39
N PRO A 204 -79.83 34.50 20.58
CA PRO A 204 -80.90 35.11 19.81
C PRO A 204 -82.15 35.28 20.69
N THR A 205 -82.54 36.54 20.92
CA THR A 205 -83.91 36.91 21.29
C THR A 205 -84.85 36.55 20.16
N CYS A 206 -85.85 35.72 20.47
CA CYS A 206 -86.98 35.47 19.60
C CYS A 206 -87.91 36.68 19.64
N ASP A 207 -88.16 37.29 18.48
CA ASP A 207 -89.39 38.05 18.26
C ASP A 207 -89.97 37.60 16.93
N GLY A 208 -91.24 37.21 16.98
CA GLY A 208 -91.95 36.61 15.85
C GLY A 208 -92.66 37.66 15.03
N HIS A 209 -92.59 37.53 13.71
CA HIS A 209 -93.76 37.79 12.86
C HIS A 209 -93.55 37.22 11.44
N GLU A 210 -94.33 36.17 11.16
CA GLU A 210 -95.16 35.97 9.97
C GLU A 210 -94.92 36.89 8.77
N HIS A 211 -94.48 36.34 7.62
CA HIS A 211 -95.36 36.01 6.49
C HIS A 211 -94.59 35.68 5.20
N ALA A 212 -95.21 34.78 4.45
CA ALA A 212 -95.28 34.68 2.99
C ALA A 212 -94.13 33.96 2.24
N GLU A 213 -94.54 32.77 1.77
CA GLU A 213 -94.11 32.04 0.59
C GLU A 213 -93.76 32.93 -0.63
N HIS A 214 -92.71 32.55 -1.37
CA HIS A 214 -92.84 32.25 -2.80
C HIS A 214 -91.62 31.45 -3.34
N GLU A 215 -91.99 30.40 -4.07
CA GLU A 215 -91.20 29.40 -4.80
C GLU A 215 -90.74 29.96 -6.21
N PRO A 216 -90.18 29.18 -7.17
CA PRO A 216 -88.73 29.08 -7.40
C PRO A 216 -88.30 29.29 -8.88
N CYS A 217 -87.02 28.93 -9.14
CA CYS A 217 -86.41 28.50 -10.40
C CYS A 217 -86.05 29.55 -11.47
N LEU A 218 -84.76 29.54 -11.85
CA LEU A 218 -84.17 29.54 -13.21
C LEU A 218 -82.68 29.93 -13.04
N THR A 219 -81.74 28.97 -13.18
CA THR A 219 -80.94 28.63 -14.38
C THR A 219 -79.99 29.72 -14.88
N GLU A 220 -78.80 29.25 -15.26
CA GLU A 220 -77.81 29.90 -16.14
C GLU A 220 -77.04 31.10 -15.55
N ALA A 221 -75.78 31.35 -15.91
CA ALA A 221 -74.75 30.56 -16.59
C ALA A 221 -73.45 31.37 -16.49
N ASN A 222 -72.34 30.64 -16.59
CA ASN A 222 -71.14 31.03 -17.32
C ASN A 222 -70.31 32.22 -16.83
N ASN A 223 -69.11 31.93 -16.33
CA ASN A 223 -67.88 31.72 -17.11
C ASN A 223 -67.31 33.02 -17.68
N SER A 224 -66.14 33.40 -17.19
CA SER A 224 -64.93 33.36 -18.01
C SER A 224 -63.75 33.85 -17.18
N SER A 225 -62.66 33.10 -17.05
CA SER A 225 -61.75 32.62 -18.10
C SER A 225 -60.48 33.48 -18.11
N LYS A 226 -59.39 32.81 -18.45
CA LYS A 226 -58.10 33.35 -18.94
C LYS A 226 -57.09 33.78 -17.89
N ASN A 227 -56.25 32.84 -17.51
CA ASN A 227 -54.95 32.66 -18.19
C ASN A 227 -54.44 31.26 -17.83
N LEU A 228 -54.55 30.25 -18.69
CA LEU A 228 -53.89 30.09 -19.98
C LEU A 228 -52.44 30.58 -19.95
N LYS A 229 -51.53 29.60 -19.98
CA LYS A 229 -50.30 29.57 -20.78
C LYS A 229 -49.65 30.94 -21.02
N SER A 230 -48.57 31.23 -20.31
CA SER A 230 -47.33 31.71 -20.94
C SER A 230 -46.33 32.17 -19.89
N LYS A 231 -45.53 31.22 -19.43
CA LYS A 231 -44.08 31.35 -19.19
C LYS A 231 -43.62 29.96 -18.70
N LEU A 232 -43.79 28.90 -19.49
CA LEU A 232 -42.85 28.40 -20.51
C LEU A 232 -41.60 29.27 -20.78
N ARG A 233 -40.45 28.58 -20.83
CA ARG A 233 -39.04 29.01 -20.77
C ARG A 233 -38.59 29.16 -19.32
N GLU A 234 -37.81 28.25 -18.76
CA GLU A 234 -36.64 27.54 -19.29
C GLU A 234 -36.65 26.11 -18.71
N SER A 235 -36.85 25.08 -19.54
CA SER A 235 -35.80 24.30 -20.21
C SER A 235 -34.91 23.54 -19.21
N THR A 236 -35.17 22.23 -19.06
CA THR A 236 -34.31 21.12 -19.55
C THR A 236 -33.12 20.91 -18.59
N ILE A 237 -32.69 19.75 -18.11
CA ILE A 237 -32.35 18.46 -18.73
C ILE A 237 -32.13 17.54 -17.49
N LEU A 238 -32.76 16.38 -17.29
CA LEU A 238 -32.24 15.04 -17.63
C LEU A 238 -33.06 14.04 -16.80
N GLU A 239 -34.07 13.40 -17.40
CA GLU A 239 -34.45 12.06 -16.96
C GLU A 239 -34.90 11.31 -18.22
N GLN A 240 -33.89 10.85 -18.96
CA GLN A 240 -34.05 9.78 -19.92
C GLN A 240 -33.99 8.47 -19.16
N GLU A 241 -35.08 7.74 -19.23
CA GLU A 241 -35.09 6.29 -19.12
C GLU A 241 -34.10 5.67 -20.12
N SER A 242 -33.23 4.81 -19.62
CA SER A 242 -32.52 3.74 -20.34
C SER A 242 -31.92 2.87 -19.23
N GLN A 243 -32.31 1.61 -18.99
CA GLN A 243 -32.36 0.51 -19.93
C GLN A 243 -33.20 -0.64 -19.32
N VAL A 244 -34.12 -1.20 -20.11
CA VAL A 244 -34.54 -2.60 -20.05
C VAL A 244 -34.48 -3.15 -21.48
N ALA A 245 -34.16 -4.44 -21.58
CA ALA A 245 -34.08 -5.33 -22.75
C ALA A 245 -32.74 -5.28 -23.49
N ASP A 246 -31.87 -6.28 -23.33
CA ASP A 246 -31.93 -7.70 -23.75
C ASP A 246 -31.57 -7.92 -25.23
N ASP A 247 -30.52 -8.73 -25.38
CA ASP A 247 -30.31 -9.82 -26.34
C ASP A 247 -29.76 -9.59 -27.78
N ILE A 248 -28.65 -10.34 -28.00
CA ILE A 248 -28.15 -11.01 -29.22
C ILE A 248 -27.36 -10.16 -30.24
N VAL A 249 -26.03 -10.37 -30.29
CA VAL A 249 -25.24 -11.12 -31.32
C VAL A 249 -23.81 -11.33 -30.79
#